data_AF-A0A4Q7VD75-F1
#
_entry.id   AF-A0A4Q7VD75-F1
#
_cell.length_a   1.000
_cell.length_b   1.000
_cell.length_c   1.000
_cell.angle_alpha   90.00
_cell.angle_beta   90.00
_cell.angle_gamma   90.00
#
_symmetry.space_group_name_H-M   'P 1'
#
loop_
_entity.id
_entity.type
_entity.pdbx_description
1 polymer ?
#
loop_
_entity_poly.entity_id
_entity_poly.type
_entity_poly.pdbx_seq_one_letter_code
_entity_poly.pdbx_strand_id
1 'polypeptide(L)'
;MRPLHRMAIRSALAAGLLALAALARAQPTLAVEDPRAFGWQIGDKLERRLVLLVPPGYRLDLESLPTPAQGSAIELRRVERDGAADDARQTLHLHYQVLRSAPQPALYELPAVRLRVLAPGAEARVIDLRVDAMPLLVEPMTPIEAPQRSGLGELRPDAEPQLLPVARERALLLGCAVVAALLLGWLLLWPRMQAWLMRRRRPFARAERAVRLALRGGQEPARIEAAMHALHAAFDAHAGRVLLATDAAAQARASAWPVPLADDVTRFFEASSRHFFGSVGDSLAGREPGLGATELRDLARRLSAAERQAAGRAGSLP
;
A
#
# COMPACT_ATOMS: atom_id res chain seq x y z
N MET A 1 103.45 -8.77 52.79
CA MET A 1 102.75 -8.05 51.70
C MET A 1 101.74 -8.91 50.91
N ARG A 2 101.03 -9.87 51.54
CA ARG A 2 100.07 -10.77 50.86
C ARG A 2 98.54 -10.57 51.11
N PRO A 3 98.05 -9.68 52.01
CA PRO A 3 96.60 -9.58 52.26
C PRO A 3 95.84 -8.68 51.26
N LEU A 4 96.49 -7.69 50.66
CA LEU A 4 95.84 -6.71 49.79
C LEU A 4 95.36 -7.31 48.45
N HIS A 5 96.09 -8.30 47.93
CA HIS A 5 95.76 -8.93 46.65
C HIS A 5 94.51 -9.83 46.72
N ARG A 6 94.20 -10.37 47.90
CA ARG A 6 93.03 -11.26 48.11
C ARG A 6 91.73 -10.47 48.28
N MET A 7 91.78 -9.25 48.82
CA MET A 7 90.62 -8.35 48.86
C MET A 7 90.27 -7.80 47.49
N ALA A 8 91.27 -7.36 46.70
CA ALA A 8 91.02 -6.83 45.35
C ALA A 8 90.35 -7.85 44.40
N ILE A 9 90.76 -9.13 44.47
CA ILE A 9 90.18 -10.20 43.65
C ILE A 9 88.73 -10.48 44.05
N ARG A 10 88.40 -10.47 45.36
CA ARG A 10 87.02 -10.69 45.83
C ARG A 10 86.09 -9.53 45.46
N SER A 11 86.57 -8.30 45.52
CA SER A 11 85.81 -7.12 45.10
C SER A 11 85.56 -7.09 43.59
N ALA A 12 86.56 -7.48 42.78
CA ALA A 12 86.42 -7.58 41.33
C ALA A 12 85.45 -8.69 40.92
N LEU A 13 85.45 -9.83 41.61
CA LEU A 13 84.53 -10.93 41.35
C LEU A 13 83.08 -10.57 41.74
N ALA A 14 82.88 -9.88 42.86
CA ALA A 14 81.57 -9.40 43.29
C ALA A 14 81.01 -8.31 42.36
N ALA A 15 81.86 -7.38 41.89
CA ALA A 15 81.47 -6.37 40.90
C ALA A 15 81.14 -7.01 39.54
N GLY A 16 81.88 -8.05 39.13
CA GLY A 16 81.60 -8.83 37.93
C GLY A 16 80.27 -9.60 37.99
N LEU A 17 79.95 -10.18 39.15
CA LEU A 17 78.67 -10.86 39.39
C LEU A 17 77.47 -9.89 39.45
N LEU A 18 77.63 -8.70 40.04
CA LEU A 18 76.60 -7.66 39.99
C LEU A 18 76.41 -7.10 38.56
N ALA A 19 77.48 -6.95 37.78
CA ALA A 19 77.41 -6.51 36.39
C ALA A 19 76.73 -7.56 35.49
N LEU A 20 76.99 -8.86 35.72
CA LEU A 20 76.29 -9.93 35.00
C LEU A 20 74.79 -9.99 35.34
N ALA A 21 74.42 -9.73 36.60
CA ALA A 21 73.01 -9.67 37.01
C ALA A 21 72.28 -8.46 36.40
N ALA A 22 72.97 -7.32 36.21
CA ALA A 22 72.42 -6.14 35.54
C ALA A 22 72.21 -6.31 34.02
N LEU A 23 72.82 -7.33 33.41
CA LEU A 23 72.64 -7.69 32.00
C LEU A 23 71.49 -8.68 31.76
N ALA A 24 70.87 -9.22 32.82
CA ALA A 24 69.64 -10.00 32.71
C ALA A 24 68.47 -9.06 32.38
N ARG A 25 68.32 -8.70 31.10
CA ARG A 25 67.12 -8.00 30.62
C ARG A 25 65.90 -8.86 30.93
N ALA A 26 65.01 -8.34 31.77
CA ALA A 26 63.68 -8.92 31.94
C ALA A 26 63.05 -9.11 30.55
N GLN A 27 62.62 -10.34 30.25
CA GLN A 27 61.96 -10.69 28.99
C GLN A 27 60.46 -10.70 29.21
N PRO A 28 59.66 -10.34 28.19
CA PRO A 28 58.21 -10.49 28.29
C PRO A 28 57.84 -11.97 28.47
N THR A 29 56.83 -12.23 29.28
CA THR A 29 56.34 -13.59 29.55
C THR A 29 54.86 -13.68 29.20
N LEU A 30 54.45 -14.83 28.68
CA LEU A 30 53.08 -15.08 28.23
C LEU A 30 52.54 -16.31 28.98
N ALA A 31 51.45 -16.13 29.71
CA ALA A 31 50.67 -17.22 30.27
C ALA A 31 49.38 -17.39 29.46
N VAL A 32 48.98 -18.63 29.21
CA VAL A 32 47.82 -19.00 28.41
C VAL A 32 46.84 -19.74 29.30
N GLU A 33 45.62 -19.23 29.39
CA GLU A 33 44.48 -19.86 30.03
C GLU A 33 43.55 -20.36 28.92
N ASP A 34 43.61 -21.66 28.69
CA ASP A 34 42.84 -22.33 27.64
C ASP A 34 41.44 -22.74 28.11
N PRO A 35 40.45 -22.77 27.19
CA PRO A 35 39.14 -23.32 27.50
C PRO A 35 39.24 -24.85 27.72
N ARG A 36 38.19 -25.44 28.29
CA ARG A 36 38.08 -26.91 28.37
C ARG A 36 38.25 -27.54 26.98
N ALA A 37 38.88 -28.70 26.91
CA ALA A 37 39.18 -29.35 25.62
C ALA A 37 37.99 -30.11 24.99
N PHE A 38 36.87 -30.27 25.69
CA PHE A 38 35.75 -31.13 25.27
C PHE A 38 34.39 -30.60 25.71
N GLY A 39 33.31 -31.25 25.25
CA GLY A 39 31.93 -30.87 25.57
C GLY A 39 31.51 -29.59 24.87
N TRP A 40 31.93 -29.44 23.62
CA TRP A 40 31.58 -28.33 22.74
C TRP A 40 30.67 -28.82 21.62
N GLN A 41 29.69 -28.02 21.24
CA GLN A 41 28.81 -28.25 20.10
C GLN A 41 28.81 -27.03 19.19
N ILE A 42 28.30 -27.19 17.97
CA ILE A 42 28.13 -26.05 17.05
C ILE A 42 27.25 -24.97 17.69
N GLY A 43 27.66 -23.71 17.52
CA GLY A 43 27.04 -22.55 18.13
C GLY A 43 27.70 -22.11 19.44
N ASP A 44 28.43 -23.00 20.13
CA ASP A 44 29.06 -22.67 21.40
C ASP A 44 30.13 -21.59 21.26
N LYS A 45 30.24 -20.79 22.33
CA LYS A 45 31.24 -19.72 22.47
C LYS A 45 32.26 -20.14 23.51
N LEU A 46 33.53 -19.89 23.20
CA LEU A 46 34.66 -20.24 24.06
C LEU A 46 35.67 -19.10 24.09
N GLU A 47 36.37 -18.98 25.21
CA GLU A 47 37.33 -17.92 25.46
C GLU A 47 38.70 -18.53 25.69
N ARG A 48 39.71 -17.99 25.00
CA ARG A 48 41.12 -18.23 25.29
C ARG A 48 41.70 -16.93 25.83
N ARG A 49 42.23 -16.98 27.05
CA ARG A 49 42.75 -15.80 27.73
C ARG A 49 44.26 -15.83 27.76
N LEU A 50 44.88 -14.73 27.33
CA LEU A 50 46.33 -14.57 27.28
C LEU A 50 46.74 -13.49 28.28
N VAL A 51 47.57 -13.84 29.25
CA VAL A 51 48.12 -12.90 30.23
C VAL A 51 49.56 -12.61 29.87
N LEU A 52 49.79 -11.40 29.38
CA LEU A 52 51.09 -10.91 28.96
C LEU A 52 51.69 -10.04 30.07
N LEU A 53 52.89 -10.39 30.53
CA LEU A 53 53.68 -9.54 31.42
C LEU A 53 54.79 -8.88 30.61
N VAL A 54 54.75 -7.55 30.55
CA VAL A 54 55.63 -6.72 29.74
C VAL A 54 56.61 -5.98 30.65
N PRO A 55 57.93 -6.10 30.45
CA PRO A 55 58.90 -5.36 31.24
C PRO A 55 58.82 -3.84 30.98
N PRO A 56 59.30 -2.99 31.90
CA PRO A 56 59.27 -1.54 31.71
C PRO A 56 59.90 -1.09 30.39
N GLY A 57 59.20 -0.22 29.66
CA GLY A 57 59.63 0.32 28.36
C GLY A 57 59.38 -0.59 27.16
N TYR A 58 58.95 -1.84 27.37
CA TYR A 58 58.43 -2.68 26.30
C TYR A 58 56.95 -2.35 26.05
N ARG A 59 56.48 -2.56 24.83
CA ARG A 59 55.06 -2.37 24.47
C ARG A 59 54.55 -3.48 23.59
N LEU A 60 53.30 -3.87 23.78
CA LEU A 60 52.60 -4.79 22.88
C LEU A 60 52.40 -4.07 21.53
N ASP A 61 52.77 -4.74 20.45
CA ASP A 61 52.43 -4.30 19.11
C ASP A 61 51.00 -4.71 18.75
N LEU A 62 50.11 -3.74 18.68
CA LEU A 62 48.69 -3.98 18.42
C LEU A 62 48.42 -4.54 17.02
N GLU A 63 49.32 -4.32 16.06
CA GLU A 63 49.19 -4.90 14.71
C GLU A 63 49.43 -6.41 14.69
N SER A 64 50.03 -6.96 15.75
CA SER A 64 50.22 -8.41 15.90
C SER A 64 48.98 -9.14 16.42
N LEU A 65 47.93 -8.42 16.83
CA LEU A 65 46.72 -9.06 17.34
C LEU A 65 46.02 -9.86 16.23
N PRO A 66 45.51 -11.06 16.54
CA PRO A 66 44.79 -11.85 15.57
C PRO A 66 43.48 -11.16 15.19
N THR A 67 43.15 -11.18 13.90
CA THR A 67 41.91 -10.60 13.38
C THR A 67 40.85 -11.68 13.16
N PRO A 68 39.56 -11.36 13.36
CA PRO A 68 38.47 -12.27 13.01
C PRO A 68 38.56 -12.71 11.55
N ALA A 69 38.50 -14.03 11.33
CA ALA A 69 38.57 -14.63 10.01
C ALA A 69 37.51 -15.74 9.89
N GLN A 70 36.97 -15.89 8.68
CA GLN A 70 35.92 -16.86 8.37
C GLN A 70 36.47 -18.12 7.71
N GLY A 71 35.71 -19.22 7.79
CA GLY A 71 35.93 -20.45 7.03
C GLY A 71 36.57 -21.60 7.81
N SER A 72 37.00 -21.38 9.05
CA SER A 72 37.45 -22.43 9.95
C SER A 72 36.26 -23.06 10.71
N ALA A 73 36.46 -24.26 11.27
CA ALA A 73 35.44 -24.88 12.12
C ALA A 73 35.20 -24.11 13.43
N ILE A 74 36.26 -23.49 13.94
CA ILE A 74 36.26 -22.62 15.11
C ILE A 74 36.78 -21.26 14.65
N GLU A 75 35.93 -20.24 14.69
CA GLU A 75 36.27 -18.89 14.20
C GLU A 75 36.51 -17.93 15.35
N LEU A 76 37.55 -17.10 15.22
CA LEU A 76 37.74 -15.95 16.10
C LEU A 76 36.69 -14.90 15.77
N ARG A 77 35.89 -14.50 16.76
CA ARG A 77 34.81 -13.52 16.59
C ARG A 77 35.22 -12.12 17.01
N ARG A 78 36.00 -12.01 18.09
CA ARG A 78 36.49 -10.74 18.62
C ARG A 78 37.69 -10.96 19.54
N VAL A 79 38.49 -9.91 19.70
CA VAL A 79 39.56 -9.81 20.68
C VAL A 79 39.25 -8.62 21.59
N GLU A 80 39.14 -8.86 22.88
CA GLU A 80 39.03 -7.81 23.91
C GLU A 80 40.36 -7.71 24.66
N ARG A 81 40.64 -6.52 25.21
CA ARG A 81 41.89 -6.26 25.90
C ARG A 81 41.66 -5.42 27.15
N ASP A 82 42.25 -5.88 28.24
CA ASP A 82 42.33 -5.13 29.49
C ASP A 82 43.76 -4.61 29.68
N GLY A 83 43.89 -3.30 29.87
CA GLY A 83 45.16 -2.58 30.04
C GLY A 83 45.60 -1.77 28.81
N ALA A 84 46.47 -0.78 29.03
CA ALA A 84 47.17 -0.02 28.00
C ALA A 84 48.32 -0.84 27.37
N ALA A 85 48.81 -0.43 26.20
CA ALA A 85 49.79 -1.25 25.43
C ALA A 85 51.18 -1.30 26.08
N ASP A 86 51.44 -0.38 26.99
CA ASP A 86 52.62 -0.18 27.82
C ASP A 86 52.41 -0.60 29.28
N ASP A 87 51.22 -1.11 29.64
CA ASP A 87 50.98 -1.65 30.97
C ASP A 87 51.84 -2.91 31.19
N ALA A 88 52.37 -3.01 32.42
CA ALA A 88 53.21 -4.13 32.83
C ALA A 88 52.48 -5.48 32.79
N ARG A 89 51.14 -5.46 32.91
CA ARG A 89 50.28 -6.62 32.77
C ARG A 89 49.14 -6.28 31.81
N GLN A 90 49.03 -7.06 30.74
CA GLN A 90 47.99 -6.94 29.74
C GLN A 90 47.24 -8.27 29.63
N THR A 91 45.93 -8.20 29.53
CA THR A 91 45.10 -9.39 29.37
C THR A 91 44.39 -9.31 28.02
N LEU A 92 44.53 -10.34 27.19
CA LEU A 92 43.80 -10.48 25.92
C LEU A 92 42.77 -11.58 26.06
N HIS A 93 41.53 -11.28 25.69
CA HIS A 93 40.43 -12.23 25.67
C HIS A 93 40.06 -12.51 24.21
N LEU A 94 40.42 -13.70 23.74
CA LEU A 94 40.12 -14.14 22.38
C LEU A 94 38.83 -14.97 22.41
N HIS A 95 37.77 -14.40 21.84
CA HIS A 95 36.45 -15.02 21.83
C HIS A 95 36.25 -15.78 20.52
N TYR A 96 36.07 -17.09 20.62
CA TYR A 96 35.84 -17.97 19.49
C TYR A 96 34.41 -18.51 19.49
N GLN A 97 33.94 -18.98 18.33
CA GLN A 97 32.68 -19.68 18.19
C GLN A 97 32.86 -20.93 17.32
N VAL A 98 32.24 -22.03 17.73
CA VAL A 98 32.16 -23.27 16.93
C VAL A 98 31.09 -23.07 15.86
N LEU A 99 31.46 -23.18 14.59
CA LEU A 99 30.56 -22.94 13.45
C LEU A 99 30.43 -24.14 12.52
N ARG A 100 31.10 -25.24 12.84
CA ARG A 100 30.98 -26.51 12.12
C ARG A 100 30.67 -27.64 13.09
N SER A 101 29.69 -28.46 12.72
CA SER A 101 29.42 -29.74 13.36
C SER A 101 29.87 -30.86 12.42
N ALA A 102 30.55 -31.86 12.97
CA ALA A 102 30.85 -33.11 12.28
C ALA A 102 29.76 -34.14 12.61
N PRO A 103 29.55 -35.17 11.75
CA PRO A 103 28.60 -36.24 12.03
C PRO A 103 29.00 -37.09 13.25
N GLN A 104 30.30 -37.17 13.55
CA GLN A 104 30.86 -37.88 14.71
C GLN A 104 31.75 -36.92 15.52
N PRO A 105 32.07 -37.22 16.79
CA PRO A 105 32.99 -36.40 17.58
C PRO A 105 34.29 -36.15 16.80
N ALA A 106 34.66 -34.89 16.64
CA ALA A 106 35.79 -34.47 15.83
C ALA A 106 36.69 -33.49 16.58
N LEU A 107 38.00 -33.59 16.33
CA LEU A 107 38.96 -32.62 16.83
C LEU A 107 39.06 -31.45 15.84
N TYR A 108 38.84 -30.24 16.36
CA TYR A 108 39.10 -29.00 15.66
C TYR A 108 40.14 -28.18 16.42
N GLU A 109 41.04 -27.54 15.69
CA GLU A 109 42.13 -26.77 16.29
C GLU A 109 41.69 -25.32 16.55
N LEU A 110 41.92 -24.83 17.76
CA LEU A 110 42.06 -23.39 17.99
C LEU A 110 43.35 -22.94 17.30
N PRO A 111 43.30 -21.92 16.42
CA PRO A 111 44.48 -21.46 15.72
C PRO A 111 45.60 -21.02 16.68
N ALA A 112 46.85 -21.30 16.29
CA ALA A 112 48.02 -20.71 16.92
C ALA A 112 48.01 -19.18 16.76
N VAL A 113 48.45 -18.45 17.78
CA VAL A 113 48.50 -16.98 17.78
C VAL A 113 49.94 -16.54 17.94
N ARG A 114 50.35 -15.49 17.20
CA ARG A 114 51.67 -14.88 17.33
C ARG A 114 51.48 -13.43 17.75
N LEU A 115 52.03 -13.06 18.89
CA LEU A 115 52.04 -11.70 19.41
C LEU A 115 53.44 -11.13 19.29
N ARG A 116 53.55 -9.83 19.03
CA ARG A 116 54.83 -9.12 18.95
C ARG A 116 54.93 -8.12 20.09
N VAL A 117 56.08 -8.10 20.76
CA VAL A 117 56.41 -7.10 21.78
C VAL A 117 57.61 -6.29 21.29
N LEU A 118 57.49 -4.97 21.32
CA LEU A 118 58.51 -4.03 20.88
C LEU A 118 59.37 -3.64 22.09
N ALA A 119 60.68 -3.84 21.99
CA ALA A 119 61.64 -3.44 23.00
C ALA A 119 61.92 -1.92 22.96
N PRO A 120 62.31 -1.31 24.09
CA PRO A 120 62.71 0.09 24.12
C PRO A 120 64.04 0.32 23.37
N GLY A 121 64.13 1.40 22.59
CA GLY A 121 65.34 1.82 21.86
C GLY A 121 65.06 2.45 20.50
N ALA A 122 66.09 3.08 19.90
CA ALA A 122 66.00 3.74 18.58
C ALA A 122 65.77 2.74 17.43
N GLU A 123 66.25 1.51 17.57
CA GLU A 123 65.88 0.36 16.75
C GLU A 123 65.07 -0.60 17.62
N ALA A 124 63.74 -0.46 17.59
CA ALA A 124 62.84 -1.26 18.40
C ALA A 124 62.94 -2.75 17.99
N ARG A 125 63.73 -3.52 18.73
CA ARG A 125 63.82 -4.97 18.55
C ARG A 125 62.43 -5.59 18.79
N VAL A 126 62.00 -6.43 17.85
CA VAL A 126 60.74 -7.18 17.95
C VAL A 126 61.01 -8.52 18.65
N ILE A 127 60.18 -8.85 19.64
CA ILE A 127 60.15 -10.15 20.31
C ILE A 127 58.84 -10.85 19.94
N ASP A 128 58.94 -12.01 19.31
CA ASP A 128 57.79 -12.85 18.97
C ASP A 128 57.44 -13.76 20.15
N LEU A 129 56.17 -13.73 20.56
CA LEU A 129 55.58 -14.62 21.53
C LEU A 129 54.55 -15.50 20.82
N ARG A 130 54.70 -16.81 20.94
CA ARG A 130 53.86 -17.78 20.25
C ARG A 130 52.94 -18.49 21.25
N VAL A 131 51.66 -18.51 20.92
CA VAL A 131 50.64 -19.38 21.51
C VAL A 131 50.40 -20.51 20.52
N ASP A 132 50.53 -21.74 20.98
CA ASP A 132 50.30 -22.90 20.11
C ASP A 132 48.82 -23.12 19.81
N ALA A 133 48.57 -23.88 18.74
CA ALA A 133 47.25 -24.39 18.49
C ALA A 133 46.86 -25.34 19.62
N MET A 134 45.56 -25.42 19.94
CA MET A 134 45.11 -26.53 20.79
C MET A 134 43.88 -27.24 20.20
N PRO A 135 43.84 -28.57 20.34
CA PRO A 135 42.71 -29.36 19.88
C PRO A 135 41.51 -29.19 20.83
N LEU A 136 40.33 -29.00 20.24
CA LEU A 136 39.04 -29.12 20.89
C LEU A 136 38.24 -30.27 20.30
N LEU A 137 37.71 -31.12 21.17
CA LEU A 137 36.72 -32.11 20.82
C LEU A 137 35.34 -31.46 20.73
N VAL A 138 34.80 -31.44 19.51
CA VAL A 138 33.45 -30.96 19.21
C VAL A 138 32.54 -32.16 18.93
N GLU A 139 31.43 -32.20 19.64
CA GLU A 139 30.42 -33.24 19.54
C GLU A 139 29.39 -32.93 18.45
N PRO A 140 28.83 -33.98 17.83
CA PRO A 140 27.76 -33.82 16.85
C PRO A 140 26.49 -33.27 17.51
N MET A 141 25.78 -32.38 16.82
CA MET A 141 24.48 -31.88 17.29
C MET A 141 23.36 -32.91 17.14
N THR A 142 23.50 -33.80 16.15
CA THR A 142 22.52 -34.83 15.82
C THR A 142 23.20 -36.18 15.79
N PRO A 143 22.55 -37.25 16.27
CA PRO A 143 23.12 -38.60 16.16
C PRO A 143 23.30 -38.98 14.68
N ILE A 144 24.31 -39.81 14.42
CA ILE A 144 24.58 -40.36 13.08
C ILE A 144 23.40 -41.22 12.61
N GLU A 145 22.91 -42.05 13.52
CA GLU A 145 21.76 -42.90 13.28
C GLU A 145 20.50 -42.17 13.74
N ALA A 146 19.54 -42.06 12.83
CA ALA A 146 18.27 -41.49 13.17
C ALA A 146 17.54 -42.43 14.15
N PRO A 147 16.94 -41.91 15.23
CA PRO A 147 16.28 -42.73 16.24
C PRO A 147 15.16 -43.56 15.60
N GLN A 148 15.11 -44.87 15.89
CA GLN A 148 14.14 -45.83 15.34
C GLN A 148 12.72 -45.69 15.92
N ARG A 149 12.39 -44.51 16.46
CA ARG A 149 11.06 -44.20 16.97
C ARG A 149 10.23 -43.60 15.84
N SER A 150 9.00 -44.08 15.69
CA SER A 150 8.05 -43.58 14.69
C SER A 150 8.05 -42.05 14.62
N GLY A 151 8.29 -41.51 13.43
CA GLY A 151 8.34 -40.07 13.15
C GLY A 151 9.68 -39.37 13.39
N LEU A 152 10.72 -40.04 13.92
CA LEU A 152 12.03 -39.44 14.19
C LEU A 152 13.19 -40.04 13.35
N GLY A 153 12.98 -41.14 12.64
CA GLY A 153 14.01 -41.77 11.79
C GLY A 153 13.62 -42.01 10.34
N GLU A 154 12.33 -42.01 10.03
CA GLU A 154 11.82 -42.12 8.67
C GLU A 154 11.72 -40.73 8.04
N LEU A 155 12.06 -40.63 6.75
CA LEU A 155 11.78 -39.41 5.98
C LEU A 155 10.28 -39.14 6.04
N ARG A 156 9.90 -37.98 6.60
CA ARG A 156 8.50 -37.58 6.66
C ARG A 156 8.01 -37.24 5.25
N PRO A 157 6.79 -37.64 4.88
CA PRO A 157 6.20 -37.19 3.63
C PRO A 157 6.10 -35.66 3.63
N ASP A 158 6.12 -35.07 2.44
CA ASP A 158 5.97 -33.63 2.27
C ASP A 158 4.71 -33.14 2.98
N ALA A 159 4.83 -32.04 3.72
CA ALA A 159 3.69 -31.42 4.37
C ALA A 159 2.73 -30.90 3.30
N GLU A 160 1.44 -31.22 3.44
CA GLU A 160 0.44 -30.67 2.53
C GLU A 160 0.43 -29.14 2.58
N PRO A 161 0.24 -28.47 1.42
CA PRO A 161 0.14 -27.02 1.38
C PRO A 161 -1.01 -26.54 2.27
N GLN A 162 -0.71 -25.62 3.18
CA GLN A 162 -1.75 -24.99 3.98
C GLN A 162 -2.63 -24.11 3.08
N LEU A 163 -3.89 -24.48 2.91
CA LEU A 163 -4.86 -23.67 2.17
C LEU A 163 -5.17 -22.40 2.96
N LEU A 164 -5.00 -21.23 2.34
CA LEU A 164 -5.43 -19.97 2.96
C LEU A 164 -6.97 -19.86 2.93
N PRO A 165 -7.62 -19.42 4.01
CA PRO A 165 -9.05 -19.22 4.04
C PRO A 165 -9.47 -18.03 3.17
N VAL A 166 -9.85 -18.28 1.92
CA VAL A 166 -10.25 -17.25 0.93
C VAL A 166 -11.75 -16.90 0.93
N ALA A 167 -12.48 -17.26 1.99
CA ALA A 167 -13.93 -17.12 2.03
C ALA A 167 -14.39 -15.65 1.96
N ARG A 168 -13.65 -14.76 2.62
CA ARG A 168 -13.96 -13.32 2.65
C ARG A 168 -13.73 -12.66 1.30
N GLU A 169 -12.63 -13.01 0.64
CA GLU A 169 -12.24 -12.51 -0.68
C GLU A 169 -13.25 -12.96 -1.74
N ARG A 170 -13.71 -14.22 -1.67
CA ARG A 170 -14.78 -14.73 -2.54
C ARG A 170 -16.10 -13.98 -2.32
N ALA A 171 -16.48 -13.73 -1.06
CA ALA A 171 -17.69 -12.97 -0.75
C ALA A 171 -17.61 -11.52 -1.26
N LEU A 172 -16.46 -10.87 -1.11
CA LEU A 172 -16.22 -9.53 -1.64
C LEU A 172 -16.28 -9.50 -3.17
N LEU A 173 -15.64 -10.45 -3.86
CA LEU A 173 -15.69 -10.55 -5.32
C LEU A 173 -17.12 -10.76 -5.82
N LEU A 174 -17.89 -11.65 -5.18
CA LEU A 174 -19.30 -11.86 -5.49
C LEU A 174 -20.13 -10.59 -5.24
N GLY A 175 -19.89 -9.89 -4.13
CA GLY A 175 -20.52 -8.60 -3.83
C GLY A 175 -20.26 -7.56 -4.91
N CYS A 176 -19.00 -7.40 -5.32
CA CYS A 176 -18.60 -6.51 -6.41
C CYS A 176 -19.26 -6.90 -7.74
N ALA A 177 -19.32 -8.20 -8.06
CA ALA A 177 -19.96 -8.69 -9.27
C ALA A 177 -21.47 -8.38 -9.31
N VAL A 178 -22.17 -8.55 -8.17
CA VAL A 178 -23.59 -8.21 -8.05
C VAL A 178 -23.82 -6.71 -8.23
N VAL A 179 -23.01 -5.86 -7.57
CA VAL A 179 -23.10 -4.40 -7.72
C VAL A 179 -22.85 -3.97 -9.17
N ALA A 180 -21.82 -4.54 -9.82
CA ALA A 180 -21.54 -4.26 -11.23
C ALA A 180 -22.70 -4.67 -12.15
N ALA A 181 -23.30 -5.84 -11.91
CA ALA A 181 -24.46 -6.30 -12.67
C ALA A 181 -25.69 -5.39 -12.49
N LEU A 182 -25.94 -4.90 -11.27
CA LEU A 182 -27.03 -3.96 -10.99
C LEU A 182 -26.80 -2.60 -11.68
N LEU A 183 -25.57 -2.07 -11.65
CA LEU A 183 -25.21 -0.83 -12.34
C LEU A 183 -25.36 -0.94 -13.86
N LEU A 184 -24.91 -2.07 -14.44
CA LEU A 184 -25.11 -2.35 -15.86
C LEU A 184 -26.60 -2.47 -16.20
N GLY A 185 -27.38 -3.18 -15.39
CA GLY A 185 -28.83 -3.29 -15.55
C GLY A 185 -29.51 -1.93 -15.50
N TRP A 186 -29.13 -1.06 -14.56
CA TRP A 186 -29.62 0.30 -14.46
C TRP A 186 -29.28 1.13 -15.70
N LEU A 187 -28.03 1.09 -16.17
CA LEU A 187 -27.59 1.84 -17.35
C LEU A 187 -28.36 1.41 -18.62
N LEU A 188 -28.63 0.11 -18.77
CA LEU A 188 -29.40 -0.44 -19.89
C LEU A 188 -30.90 -0.07 -19.84
N LEU A 189 -31.45 0.11 -18.63
CA LEU A 189 -32.86 0.45 -18.42
C LEU A 189 -33.11 1.97 -18.42
N TRP A 190 -32.12 2.78 -18.08
CA TRP A 190 -32.20 4.23 -17.99
C TRP A 190 -32.82 4.92 -19.22
N PRO A 191 -32.33 4.71 -20.47
CA PRO A 191 -32.89 5.38 -21.64
C PRO A 191 -34.34 4.95 -21.92
N ARG A 192 -34.69 3.69 -21.62
CA ARG A 192 -36.08 3.21 -21.74
C ARG A 192 -37.00 3.88 -20.72
N MET A 193 -36.53 4.04 -19.48
CA MET A 193 -37.28 4.70 -18.42
C MET A 193 -37.49 6.20 -18.72
N GLN A 194 -36.45 6.88 -19.21
CA GLN A 194 -36.53 8.28 -19.63
C GLN A 194 -37.50 8.44 -20.81
N ALA A 195 -37.41 7.59 -21.85
CA ALA A 195 -38.33 7.62 -22.98
C ALA A 195 -39.79 7.36 -22.54
N TRP A 196 -40.02 6.43 -21.61
CA TRP A 196 -41.35 6.15 -21.05
C TRP A 196 -41.90 7.35 -20.26
N LEU A 197 -41.08 8.00 -19.44
CA LEU A 197 -41.47 9.17 -18.66
C LEU A 197 -41.81 10.37 -19.57
N MET A 198 -41.02 10.59 -20.62
CA MET A 198 -41.28 11.67 -21.60
C MET A 198 -42.55 11.42 -22.42
N ARG A 199 -42.87 10.15 -22.78
CA ARG A 199 -44.16 9.81 -23.43
C ARG A 199 -45.37 10.11 -22.53
N ARG A 200 -45.23 10.01 -21.20
CA ARG A 200 -46.29 10.37 -20.24
C ARG A 200 -46.48 11.89 -20.07
N ARG A 201 -45.55 12.73 -20.55
CA ARG A 201 -45.59 14.21 -20.41
C ARG A 201 -46.04 14.91 -21.71
N ARG A 202 -46.96 14.32 -22.47
CA ARG A 202 -47.48 14.85 -23.75
C ARG A 202 -48.85 15.54 -23.58
N PRO A 203 -48.91 16.80 -23.09
CA PRO A 203 -50.17 17.51 -22.88
C PRO A 203 -51.00 17.68 -24.16
N PHE A 204 -50.40 17.96 -25.32
CA PHE A 204 -51.18 18.20 -26.55
C PHE A 204 -51.74 16.92 -27.17
N ALA A 205 -51.03 15.80 -27.08
CA ALA A 205 -51.58 14.49 -27.47
C ALA A 205 -52.77 14.05 -26.59
N ARG A 206 -52.82 14.50 -25.33
CA ARG A 206 -53.99 14.30 -24.45
C ARG A 206 -55.13 15.23 -24.85
N ALA A 207 -54.85 16.51 -25.09
CA ALA A 207 -55.87 17.45 -25.56
C ALA A 207 -56.50 17.03 -26.88
N GLU A 208 -55.75 16.54 -27.86
CA GLU A 208 -56.31 16.04 -29.13
C GLU A 208 -57.37 14.95 -28.91
N ARG A 209 -57.11 14.02 -27.98
CA ARG A 209 -58.08 12.97 -27.62
C ARG A 209 -59.29 13.54 -26.91
N ALA A 210 -59.07 14.46 -25.97
CA ALA A 210 -60.13 15.11 -25.19
C ALA A 210 -61.05 15.97 -26.09
N VAL A 211 -60.48 16.79 -26.98
CA VAL A 211 -61.20 17.57 -28.00
C VAL A 211 -61.99 16.66 -28.93
N ARG A 212 -61.39 15.56 -29.42
CA ARG A 212 -62.09 14.60 -30.27
C ARG A 212 -63.27 13.93 -29.55
N LEU A 213 -63.16 13.67 -28.25
CA LEU A 213 -64.22 13.09 -27.45
C LEU A 213 -65.34 14.10 -27.17
N ALA A 214 -64.99 15.33 -26.76
CA ALA A 214 -65.92 16.41 -26.49
C ALA A 214 -66.77 16.77 -27.71
N LEU A 215 -66.16 16.77 -28.90
CA LEU A 215 -66.86 17.08 -30.15
C LEU A 215 -67.70 15.91 -30.71
N ARG A 216 -67.76 14.74 -30.04
CA ARG A 216 -68.57 13.58 -30.45
C ARG A 216 -69.92 13.47 -29.75
N GLY A 217 -70.13 14.14 -28.62
CA GLY A 217 -71.38 14.05 -27.83
C GLY A 217 -71.71 15.36 -27.12
N GLY A 218 -73.01 15.69 -26.98
CA GLY A 218 -73.50 16.95 -26.34
C GLY A 218 -74.44 17.80 -27.21
N GLN A 219 -74.78 19.02 -26.81
CA GLN A 219 -75.43 20.03 -27.66
C GLN A 219 -74.42 21.15 -28.01
N GLU A 220 -74.68 21.91 -29.08
CA GLU A 220 -73.70 22.77 -29.77
C GLU A 220 -73.37 24.14 -29.11
N PRO A 221 -73.55 24.36 -27.79
CA PRO A 221 -72.60 25.24 -27.09
C PRO A 221 -71.64 24.47 -26.17
N ALA A 222 -72.16 23.49 -25.43
CA ALA A 222 -71.38 22.73 -24.43
C ALA A 222 -70.23 21.92 -25.04
N ARG A 223 -70.37 21.46 -26.29
CA ARG A 223 -69.30 20.74 -27.02
C ARG A 223 -68.09 21.62 -27.33
N ILE A 224 -68.35 22.87 -27.72
CA ILE A 224 -67.31 23.84 -28.09
C ILE A 224 -66.58 24.31 -26.84
N GLU A 225 -67.32 24.62 -25.77
CA GLU A 225 -66.74 24.99 -24.46
C GLU A 225 -65.83 23.89 -23.90
N ALA A 226 -66.30 22.63 -23.89
CA ALA A 226 -65.51 21.49 -23.42
C ALA A 226 -64.23 21.28 -24.25
N ALA A 227 -64.30 21.51 -25.57
CA ALA A 227 -63.13 21.45 -26.45
C ALA A 227 -62.14 22.61 -26.18
N MET A 228 -62.63 23.83 -25.93
CA MET A 228 -61.79 24.97 -25.56
C MET A 228 -61.10 24.75 -24.21
N HIS A 229 -61.81 24.28 -23.19
CA HIS A 229 -61.22 23.96 -21.88
C HIS A 229 -60.13 22.89 -21.97
N ALA A 230 -60.33 21.85 -22.79
CA ALA A 230 -59.32 20.80 -22.99
C ALA A 230 -58.03 21.34 -23.64
N LEU A 231 -58.14 22.34 -24.52
CA LEU A 231 -56.99 23.01 -25.13
C LEU A 231 -56.27 23.93 -24.12
N HIS A 232 -57.01 24.75 -23.36
CA HIS A 232 -56.43 25.58 -22.29
C HIS A 232 -55.65 24.75 -21.27
N ALA A 233 -56.23 23.65 -20.80
CA ALA A 233 -55.56 22.74 -19.87
C ALA A 233 -54.25 22.15 -20.43
N ALA A 234 -54.16 21.94 -21.75
CA ALA A 234 -52.91 21.50 -22.37
C ALA A 234 -51.89 22.62 -22.54
N PHE A 235 -52.33 23.85 -22.82
CA PHE A 235 -51.45 25.01 -22.83
C PHE A 235 -50.86 25.27 -21.43
N ASP A 236 -51.68 25.21 -20.38
CA ASP A 236 -51.23 25.36 -19.00
C ASP A 236 -50.24 24.26 -18.60
N ALA A 237 -50.54 23.01 -18.95
CA ALA A 237 -49.67 21.88 -18.70
C ALA A 237 -48.36 21.93 -19.51
N HIS A 238 -48.36 22.60 -20.67
CA HIS A 238 -47.15 22.82 -21.48
C HIS A 238 -46.27 23.95 -20.94
N ALA A 239 -46.88 25.05 -20.48
CA ALA A 239 -46.16 26.18 -19.90
C ALA A 239 -45.78 25.97 -18.43
N GLY A 240 -46.38 24.99 -17.74
CA GLY A 240 -46.17 24.74 -16.31
C GLY A 240 -46.81 25.78 -15.38
N ARG A 241 -47.66 26.65 -15.93
CA ARG A 241 -48.39 27.73 -15.25
C ARG A 241 -49.69 28.03 -16.02
N VAL A 242 -50.64 28.69 -15.36
CA VAL A 242 -51.88 29.14 -16.00
C VAL A 242 -51.58 30.25 -17.01
N LEU A 243 -51.97 30.09 -18.26
CA LEU A 243 -51.75 31.05 -19.34
C LEU A 243 -52.97 31.94 -19.56
N LEU A 244 -52.75 33.25 -19.48
CA LEU A 244 -53.74 34.26 -19.83
C LEU A 244 -53.63 34.64 -21.31
N ALA A 245 -54.72 35.16 -21.88
CA ALA A 245 -54.74 35.60 -23.28
C ALA A 245 -53.71 36.69 -23.58
N THR A 246 -53.39 37.55 -22.60
CA THR A 246 -52.33 38.56 -22.70
C THR A 246 -50.93 37.96 -22.85
N ASP A 247 -50.73 36.76 -22.29
CA ASP A 247 -49.43 36.08 -22.23
C ASP A 247 -49.26 35.08 -23.37
N ALA A 248 -50.35 34.72 -24.07
CA ALA A 248 -50.38 33.71 -25.10
C ALA A 248 -49.43 34.01 -26.27
N ALA A 249 -49.38 35.26 -26.74
CA ALA A 249 -48.49 35.66 -27.84
C ALA A 249 -47.01 35.64 -27.44
N ALA A 250 -46.69 35.95 -26.18
CA ALA A 250 -45.32 35.88 -25.66
C ALA A 250 -44.89 34.42 -25.45
N GLN A 251 -45.77 33.58 -24.92
CA GLN A 251 -45.53 32.16 -24.75
C GLN A 251 -45.38 31.45 -26.10
N ALA A 252 -46.20 31.77 -27.10
CA ALA A 252 -46.15 31.19 -28.43
C ALA A 252 -44.82 31.50 -29.15
N ARG A 253 -44.23 32.67 -28.90
CA ARG A 253 -42.90 33.06 -29.40
C ARG A 253 -41.76 32.39 -28.63
N ALA A 254 -41.95 32.16 -27.33
CA ALA A 254 -40.96 31.48 -26.49
C ALA A 254 -40.93 29.96 -26.72
N SER A 255 -42.07 29.35 -27.07
CA SER A 255 -42.13 27.99 -27.58
C SER A 255 -41.54 27.96 -28.99
N ALA A 256 -40.59 27.06 -29.25
CA ALA A 256 -39.98 26.86 -30.57
C ALA A 256 -40.95 26.20 -31.59
N TRP A 257 -42.20 26.65 -31.62
CA TRP A 257 -43.23 26.19 -32.55
C TRP A 257 -43.06 26.88 -33.92
N PRO A 258 -43.49 26.23 -35.01
CA PRO A 258 -43.52 26.88 -36.33
C PRO A 258 -44.38 28.15 -36.30
N VAL A 259 -43.92 29.23 -36.94
CA VAL A 259 -44.61 30.53 -37.05
C VAL A 259 -46.13 30.42 -37.34
N PRO A 260 -46.60 29.62 -38.33
CA PRO A 260 -48.04 29.51 -38.59
C PRO A 260 -48.85 28.94 -37.41
N LEU A 261 -48.21 28.15 -36.54
CA LEU A 261 -48.86 27.59 -35.35
C LEU A 261 -48.93 28.61 -34.21
N ALA A 262 -48.01 29.57 -34.14
CA ALA A 262 -48.04 30.64 -33.15
C ALA A 262 -49.20 31.62 -33.40
N ASP A 263 -49.49 31.92 -34.67
CA ASP A 263 -50.64 32.74 -35.07
C ASP A 263 -51.97 32.04 -34.78
N ASP A 264 -52.05 30.73 -35.05
CA ASP A 264 -53.23 29.92 -34.73
C ASP A 264 -53.51 29.86 -33.21
N VAL A 265 -52.47 29.79 -32.39
CA VAL A 265 -52.58 29.80 -30.92
C VAL A 265 -53.09 31.17 -30.44
N THR A 266 -52.53 32.26 -30.96
CA THR A 266 -52.97 33.62 -30.61
C THR A 266 -54.45 33.82 -30.97
N ARG A 267 -54.84 33.40 -32.18
CA ARG A 267 -56.24 33.42 -32.64
C ARG A 267 -57.16 32.59 -31.76
N PHE A 268 -56.69 31.44 -31.27
CA PHE A 268 -57.44 30.62 -30.32
C PHE A 268 -57.68 31.32 -28.99
N PHE A 269 -56.66 31.94 -28.38
CA PHE A 269 -56.81 32.65 -27.12
C PHE A 269 -57.73 33.88 -27.25
N GLU A 270 -57.66 34.61 -28.37
CA GLU A 270 -58.58 35.73 -28.66
C GLU A 270 -60.02 35.25 -28.83
N ALA A 271 -60.25 34.21 -29.65
CA ALA A 271 -61.57 33.65 -29.87
C ALA A 271 -62.17 33.04 -28.59
N SER A 272 -61.35 32.37 -27.78
CA SER A 272 -61.76 31.83 -26.49
C SER A 272 -62.08 32.95 -25.48
N SER A 273 -61.30 34.04 -25.46
CA SER A 273 -61.56 35.17 -24.57
C SER A 273 -62.88 35.84 -24.89
N ARG A 274 -63.17 36.04 -26.18
CA ARG A 274 -64.49 36.54 -26.64
C ARG A 274 -65.62 35.57 -26.29
N HIS A 275 -65.39 34.26 -26.38
CA HIS A 275 -66.39 33.25 -26.09
C HIS A 275 -66.75 33.16 -24.60
N PHE A 276 -65.77 33.21 -23.69
CA PHE A 276 -66.00 33.09 -22.24
C PHE A 276 -66.21 34.42 -21.50
N PHE A 277 -65.64 35.53 -22.01
CA PHE A 277 -65.64 36.83 -21.32
C PHE A 277 -66.21 37.99 -22.15
N GLY A 278 -66.67 37.75 -23.37
CA GLY A 278 -67.32 38.77 -24.20
C GLY A 278 -68.62 39.27 -23.56
N SER A 279 -68.76 40.59 -23.41
CA SER A 279 -69.97 41.20 -22.85
C SER A 279 -71.10 41.28 -23.89
N VAL A 280 -72.35 41.29 -23.44
CA VAL A 280 -73.57 41.40 -24.27
C VAL A 280 -73.58 42.67 -25.15
N GLY A 281 -72.74 43.68 -24.85
CA GLY A 281 -72.65 44.96 -25.57
C GLY A 281 -71.93 44.92 -26.93
N ASP A 282 -71.13 43.90 -27.24
CA ASP A 282 -70.48 43.74 -28.56
C ASP A 282 -71.40 43.05 -29.60
N SER A 283 -72.62 42.68 -29.22
CA SER A 283 -73.52 41.86 -30.06
C SER A 283 -74.18 42.61 -31.23
N LEU A 284 -73.88 43.88 -31.47
CA LEU A 284 -74.47 44.67 -32.58
C LEU A 284 -73.50 45.02 -33.71
N ALA A 285 -72.21 44.67 -33.60
CA ALA A 285 -71.27 44.73 -34.70
C ALA A 285 -70.93 43.30 -35.15
N GLY A 286 -71.31 42.96 -36.39
CA GLY A 286 -71.00 41.73 -37.13
C GLY A 286 -70.29 40.62 -36.35
N ARG A 287 -71.05 39.60 -35.95
CA ARG A 287 -70.52 38.38 -35.33
C ARG A 287 -69.68 37.62 -36.35
N GLU A 288 -68.39 37.89 -36.42
CA GLU A 288 -67.42 36.96 -37.00
C GLU A 288 -67.66 35.57 -36.36
N PRO A 289 -67.86 34.50 -37.13
CA PRO A 289 -68.15 33.19 -36.56
C PRO A 289 -66.98 32.79 -35.63
N GLY A 290 -67.31 32.51 -34.38
CA GLY A 290 -66.33 31.96 -33.42
C GLY A 290 -65.75 30.65 -33.92
N LEU A 291 -64.60 30.23 -33.36
CA LEU A 291 -63.90 29.03 -33.82
C LEU A 291 -64.83 27.80 -33.82
N GLY A 292 -64.97 27.20 -35.00
CA GLY A 292 -65.85 26.05 -35.19
C GLY A 292 -65.26 24.74 -34.64
N ALA A 293 -66.10 23.71 -34.50
CA ALA A 293 -65.68 22.37 -34.06
C ALA A 293 -64.58 21.76 -34.94
N THR A 294 -64.58 22.05 -36.25
CA THR A 294 -63.54 21.61 -37.21
C THR A 294 -62.21 22.31 -36.96
N GLU A 295 -62.23 23.61 -36.72
CA GLU A 295 -61.03 24.43 -36.48
C GLU A 295 -60.34 24.07 -35.16
N LEU A 296 -61.12 23.85 -34.09
CA LEU A 296 -60.59 23.38 -32.80
C LEU A 296 -59.94 21.99 -32.90
N ARG A 297 -60.56 21.08 -33.66
CA ARG A 297 -60.01 19.74 -33.91
C ARG A 297 -58.72 19.81 -34.72
N ASP A 298 -58.66 20.69 -35.71
CA ASP A 298 -57.51 20.86 -36.58
C ASP A 298 -56.34 21.53 -35.85
N LEU A 299 -56.63 22.49 -34.97
CA LEU A 299 -55.63 23.08 -34.08
C LEU A 299 -55.05 22.03 -33.12
N ALA A 300 -55.90 21.25 -32.44
CA ALA A 300 -55.46 20.21 -31.51
C ALA A 300 -54.59 19.14 -32.19
N ARG A 301 -54.95 18.75 -33.42
CA ARG A 301 -54.18 17.80 -34.24
C ARG A 301 -52.82 18.36 -34.67
N ARG A 302 -52.75 19.63 -35.06
CA ARG A 302 -51.49 20.31 -35.44
C ARG A 302 -50.56 20.46 -34.24
N LEU A 303 -51.07 20.84 -33.06
CA LEU A 303 -50.29 20.92 -31.81
C LEU A 303 -49.74 19.55 -31.38
N SER A 304 -50.56 18.50 -31.45
CA SER A 304 -50.13 17.11 -31.18
C SER A 304 -49.09 16.59 -32.18
N ALA A 305 -49.16 17.01 -33.45
CA ALA A 305 -48.14 16.69 -34.45
C ALA A 305 -46.81 17.40 -34.18
N ALA A 306 -46.85 18.68 -33.82
CA ALA A 306 -45.66 19.46 -33.45
C ALA A 306 -44.97 18.89 -32.20
N GLU A 307 -45.73 18.51 -31.17
CA GLU A 307 -45.23 17.87 -29.95
C GLU A 307 -44.53 16.52 -30.25
N ARG A 308 -45.06 15.75 -31.22
CA ARG A 308 -44.44 14.49 -31.66
C ARG A 308 -43.11 14.70 -32.40
N GLN A 309 -43.03 15.72 -33.26
CA GLN A 309 -41.81 16.04 -33.99
C GLN A 309 -40.71 16.59 -33.06
N ALA A 310 -41.08 17.42 -32.09
CA ALA A 310 -40.17 17.93 -31.07
C ALA A 310 -39.60 16.79 -30.20
N ALA A 311 -40.44 15.84 -29.79
CA ALA A 311 -40.00 14.65 -29.06
C ALA A 311 -39.14 13.69 -29.90
N GLY A 312 -39.29 13.71 -31.23
CA GLY A 312 -38.47 12.92 -32.17
C GLY A 312 -37.05 13.48 -32.32
N ARG A 313 -36.89 14.81 -32.43
CA ARG A 313 -35.57 15.47 -32.50
C ARG A 313 -34.77 15.39 -31.18
N ALA A 314 -35.46 15.41 -30.04
CA ALA A 314 -34.82 15.25 -28.73
C ALA A 314 -34.28 13.81 -28.49
N GLY A 315 -34.74 12.82 -29.28
CA GLY A 315 -34.24 11.45 -29.23
C GLY A 315 -33.14 11.13 -30.26
N SER A 316 -32.72 12.10 -31.08
CA SER A 316 -31.71 11.94 -32.13
C SER A 316 -30.44 12.78 -31.89
N LEU A 317 -30.26 13.32 -30.68
CA LEU A 317 -28.98 13.85 -30.24
C LEU A 317 -28.21 12.70 -29.57
N PRO A 318 -26.96 12.44 -29.99
CA PRO A 318 -26.15 11.33 -29.47
C PRO A 318 -25.86 11.46 -27.98
#